data_AF-A0A7C5EGZ3-F1
#
_entry.id   AF-A0A7C5EGZ3-F1
#
_cell.length_a   1.000
_cell.length_b   1.000
_cell.length_c   1.000
_cell.angle_alpha   90.00
_cell.angle_beta   90.00
_cell.angle_gamma   90.00
#
_symmetry.space_group_name_H-M   'P 1'
#
loop_
_entity.id
_entity.type
_entity.pdbx_description
1 polymer ?
#
loop_
_entity_poly.entity_id
_entity_poly.type
_entity_poly.pdbx_seq_one_letter_code
_entity_poly.pdbx_strand_id
1 'polypeptide(L)'
;MTRRLGAKFRAAGLRTRFVIGDTATPRDAGEYLGPTLSDRRAMRYAGALAFHSWGGASDQDYEQWRQIAGRFGLRLMVTEGGLNPDAWRTPWVLESFWYALRQMELYQDMIRLSAPCSILEWELSGDYPLGVIRKAPDGSTAVAPTYRFHLLRHYANLTPKGSRIATCKSDRSTVRATAFLKGNTCVIHVLNSGASCMAVVTGLKRYGPRFAAFVTSQESACDHRGDLVRGRDGTLRIELPARSMTTLTTAK
;
A
#
# COMPACT_ATOMS: atom_id res chain seq x y z
N MET A 1 22.05 -18.96 0.57
CA MET A 1 22.69 -17.81 1.28
C MET A 1 22.25 -17.71 2.75
N THR A 2 20.94 -17.64 3.01
CA THR A 2 20.29 -17.51 4.35
C THR A 2 20.93 -18.37 5.45
N ARG A 3 21.13 -19.67 5.20
CA ARG A 3 21.74 -20.59 6.16
C ARG A 3 23.17 -20.21 6.56
N ARG A 4 24.02 -19.85 5.58
CA ARG A 4 25.45 -19.55 5.82
C ARG A 4 25.60 -18.21 6.53
N LEU A 5 24.90 -17.17 6.07
CA LEU A 5 24.95 -15.86 6.72
C LEU A 5 24.33 -15.89 8.10
N GLY A 6 23.22 -16.59 8.29
CA GLY A 6 22.55 -16.68 9.59
C GLY A 6 23.40 -17.34 10.66
N ALA A 7 24.13 -18.40 10.29
CA ALA A 7 25.08 -19.04 11.19
C ALA A 7 26.22 -18.08 11.58
N LYS A 8 26.78 -17.33 10.62
CA LYS A 8 27.81 -16.32 10.88
C LYS A 8 27.31 -15.17 11.76
N PHE A 9 26.12 -14.66 11.50
CA PHE A 9 25.50 -13.58 12.28
C PHE A 9 25.29 -14.03 13.72
N ARG A 10 24.76 -15.24 13.94
CA ARG A 10 24.59 -15.79 15.28
C ARG A 10 25.93 -16.01 15.99
N ALA A 11 26.95 -16.52 15.29
CA ALA A 11 28.28 -16.70 15.85
C ALA A 11 28.92 -15.35 16.26
N ALA A 12 28.58 -14.27 15.56
CA ALA A 12 28.97 -12.90 15.90
C ALA A 12 28.04 -12.23 16.94
N GLY A 13 27.08 -12.94 17.54
CA GLY A 13 26.16 -12.40 18.54
C GLY A 13 25.01 -11.55 17.98
N LEU A 14 24.85 -11.46 16.65
CA LEU A 14 23.78 -10.70 16.01
C LEU A 14 22.46 -11.48 16.05
N ARG A 15 21.39 -10.83 16.54
CA ARG A 15 20.02 -11.38 16.65
C ARG A 15 19.17 -11.18 15.39
N THR A 16 19.76 -10.71 14.30
CA THR A 16 19.08 -10.35 13.06
C THR A 16 18.37 -11.53 12.43
N ARG A 17 17.19 -11.27 11.88
CA ARG A 17 16.45 -12.19 11.01
C ARG A 17 16.48 -11.66 9.58
N PHE A 18 16.42 -12.54 8.61
CA PHE A 18 16.47 -12.17 7.20
C PHE A 18 15.09 -12.04 6.59
N VAL A 19 14.96 -11.07 5.71
CA VAL A 19 13.92 -11.04 4.68
C VAL A 19 14.34 -12.02 3.59
N ILE A 20 13.41 -12.87 3.14
CA ILE A 20 13.63 -13.80 2.03
C ILE A 20 12.57 -13.56 0.95
N GLY A 21 12.87 -13.94 -0.28
CA GLY A 21 11.88 -13.91 -1.36
C GLY A 21 11.85 -12.64 -2.19
N ASP A 22 12.71 -11.66 -1.91
CA ASP A 22 12.79 -10.31 -2.49
C ASP A 22 12.89 -10.30 -4.03
N THR A 23 11.84 -10.76 -4.71
CA THR A 23 11.75 -10.97 -6.15
C THR A 23 11.29 -9.69 -6.82
N ALA A 24 11.82 -9.47 -8.03
CA ALA A 24 11.49 -8.30 -8.85
C ALA A 24 10.00 -8.15 -9.18
N THR A 25 9.19 -9.21 -9.07
CA THR A 25 7.74 -9.13 -9.27
C THR A 25 7.02 -10.04 -8.27
N PRO A 26 5.68 -9.93 -8.11
CA PRO A 26 4.92 -10.81 -7.23
C PRO A 26 4.73 -12.23 -7.78
N ARG A 27 5.16 -12.52 -9.01
CA ARG A 27 4.90 -13.79 -9.70
C ARG A 27 5.81 -14.91 -9.21
N ASP A 28 5.35 -16.14 -9.39
CA ASP A 28 6.15 -17.37 -9.21
C ASP A 28 6.76 -17.54 -7.81
N ALA A 29 6.09 -17.01 -6.78
CA ALA A 29 6.58 -17.01 -5.39
C ALA A 29 6.96 -18.42 -4.91
N GLY A 30 6.11 -19.41 -5.22
CA GLY A 30 6.32 -20.80 -4.83
C GLY A 30 7.58 -21.43 -5.43
N GLU A 31 7.87 -21.15 -6.72
CA GLU A 31 9.06 -21.67 -7.40
C GLU A 31 10.33 -21.07 -6.81
N TYR A 32 10.38 -19.74 -6.72
CA TYR A 32 11.55 -19.02 -6.21
C TYR A 32 11.84 -19.36 -4.74
N LEU A 33 10.80 -19.41 -3.89
CA LEU A 33 10.95 -19.65 -2.46
C LEU A 33 11.13 -21.14 -2.11
N GLY A 34 10.69 -22.06 -2.96
CA GLY A 34 10.62 -23.50 -2.70
C GLY A 34 11.88 -24.09 -2.05
N PRO A 35 13.10 -23.83 -2.59
CA PRO A 35 14.34 -24.31 -2.00
C PRO A 35 14.59 -23.78 -0.57
N THR A 36 14.27 -22.51 -0.31
CA THR A 36 14.47 -21.90 1.02
C THR A 36 13.44 -22.40 2.02
N LEU A 37 12.17 -22.49 1.62
CA LEU A 37 11.07 -22.96 2.48
C LEU A 37 11.24 -24.43 2.87
N SER A 38 11.89 -25.22 2.03
CA SER A 38 12.18 -26.64 2.29
C SER A 38 13.41 -26.87 3.21
N ASP A 39 14.32 -25.89 3.32
CA ASP A 39 15.49 -25.99 4.22
C ASP A 39 15.15 -25.49 5.63
N ARG A 40 14.79 -26.42 6.53
CA ARG A 40 14.53 -26.12 7.95
C ARG A 40 15.69 -25.41 8.66
N ARG A 41 16.94 -25.59 8.23
CA ARG A 41 18.10 -24.90 8.81
C ARG A 41 18.18 -23.46 8.33
N ALA A 42 17.81 -23.18 7.08
CA ALA A 42 17.69 -21.82 6.56
C ALA A 42 16.53 -21.07 7.23
N MET A 43 15.37 -21.72 7.36
CA MET A 43 14.15 -21.12 7.92
C MET A 43 14.29 -20.66 9.38
N ARG A 44 15.24 -21.19 10.14
CA ARG A 44 15.56 -20.69 11.51
C ARG A 44 16.02 -19.22 11.53
N TYR A 45 16.46 -18.69 10.39
CA TYR A 45 16.94 -17.31 10.27
C TYR A 45 15.96 -16.41 9.50
N ALA A 46 14.91 -16.96 8.89
CA ALA A 46 13.89 -16.16 8.22
C ALA A 46 13.05 -15.39 9.24
N GLY A 47 12.78 -14.11 8.97
CA GLY A 47 11.91 -13.25 9.78
C GLY A 47 10.75 -12.64 9.02
N ALA A 48 10.88 -12.52 7.70
CA ALA A 48 9.83 -12.02 6.83
C ALA A 48 10.00 -12.58 5.41
N LEU A 49 8.89 -12.56 4.68
CA LEU A 49 8.82 -12.71 3.23
C LEU A 49 8.71 -11.32 2.60
N ALA A 50 9.28 -11.14 1.43
CA ALA A 50 9.05 -9.94 0.66
C ALA A 50 9.01 -10.20 -0.84
N PHE A 51 8.45 -9.26 -1.58
CA PHE A 51 8.46 -9.17 -3.03
C PHE A 51 8.36 -7.71 -3.46
N HIS A 52 8.62 -7.44 -4.74
CA HIS A 52 8.42 -6.12 -5.34
C HIS A 52 7.11 -6.06 -6.12
N SER A 53 6.45 -4.90 -6.13
CA SER A 53 5.12 -4.78 -6.76
C SER A 53 5.16 -4.60 -8.28
N TRP A 54 6.36 -4.52 -8.88
CA TRP A 54 6.56 -4.16 -10.28
C TRP A 54 5.72 -4.99 -11.26
N GLY A 55 5.01 -4.30 -12.16
CA GLY A 55 4.20 -4.91 -13.22
C GLY A 55 2.93 -5.64 -12.75
N GLY A 56 2.70 -5.74 -11.45
CA GLY A 56 1.59 -6.47 -10.87
C GLY A 56 1.62 -7.98 -11.15
N ALA A 57 0.62 -8.69 -10.62
CA ALA A 57 0.44 -10.12 -10.82
C ALA A 57 -1.03 -10.51 -10.78
N SER A 58 -1.33 -11.79 -10.99
CA SER A 58 -2.70 -12.30 -10.88
C SER A 58 -3.19 -12.32 -9.43
N ASP A 59 -4.50 -12.42 -9.22
CA ASP A 59 -5.06 -12.60 -7.87
C ASP A 59 -4.45 -13.84 -7.18
N GLN A 60 -4.23 -14.92 -7.93
CA GLN A 60 -3.63 -16.16 -7.43
C GLN A 60 -2.18 -15.96 -6.95
N ASP A 61 -1.38 -15.15 -7.64
CA ASP A 61 0.00 -14.86 -7.24
C ASP A 61 0.03 -14.13 -5.88
N TYR A 62 -0.80 -13.08 -5.73
CA TYR A 62 -0.89 -12.34 -4.48
C TYR A 62 -1.42 -13.19 -3.31
N GLU A 63 -2.42 -14.04 -3.59
CA GLU A 63 -2.95 -14.98 -2.59
C GLU A 63 -1.91 -16.03 -2.20
N GLN A 64 -1.07 -16.50 -3.14
CA GLN A 64 0.02 -17.44 -2.85
C GLN A 64 1.00 -16.83 -1.84
N TRP A 65 1.40 -15.56 -1.99
CA TRP A 65 2.23 -14.87 -1.00
C TRP A 65 1.60 -14.86 0.40
N ARG A 66 0.31 -14.54 0.48
CA ARG A 66 -0.43 -14.55 1.75
C ARG A 66 -0.48 -15.94 2.37
N GLN A 67 -0.72 -16.96 1.56
CA GLN A 67 -0.78 -18.35 2.01
C GLN A 67 0.59 -18.83 2.53
N ILE A 68 1.68 -18.52 1.83
CA ILE A 68 3.04 -18.86 2.29
C ILE A 68 3.36 -18.12 3.59
N ALA A 69 3.09 -16.81 3.66
CA ALA A 69 3.30 -16.02 4.88
C ALA A 69 2.54 -16.62 6.07
N GLY A 70 1.26 -16.95 5.88
CA GLY A 70 0.43 -17.60 6.90
C GLY A 70 0.94 -18.98 7.31
N ARG A 71 1.29 -19.84 6.35
CA ARG A 71 1.79 -21.20 6.60
C ARG A 71 3.04 -21.22 7.47
N PHE A 72 3.95 -20.25 7.27
CA PHE A 72 5.20 -20.18 8.01
C PHE A 72 5.19 -19.17 9.16
N GLY A 73 4.07 -18.50 9.42
CA GLY A 73 3.95 -17.47 10.45
C GLY A 73 4.88 -16.28 10.24
N LEU A 74 5.23 -15.99 8.98
CA LEU A 74 6.13 -14.89 8.61
C LEU A 74 5.33 -13.63 8.26
N ARG A 75 5.94 -12.48 8.54
CA ARG A 75 5.42 -11.20 8.06
C ARG A 75 5.66 -11.10 6.56
N LEU A 76 4.70 -10.53 5.84
CA LEU A 76 4.85 -10.22 4.42
C LEU A 76 5.09 -8.73 4.23
N MET A 77 6.05 -8.37 3.38
CA MET A 77 6.42 -6.99 3.09
C MET A 77 6.47 -6.78 1.57
N VAL A 78 6.14 -5.59 1.13
CA VAL A 78 6.54 -5.12 -0.21
C VAL A 78 7.76 -4.23 0.00
N THR A 79 8.90 -4.68 -0.50
CA THR A 79 10.22 -4.08 -0.25
C THR A 79 10.64 -3.12 -1.33
N GLU A 80 10.02 -3.22 -2.52
CA GLU A 80 10.03 -2.17 -3.53
C GLU A 80 8.64 -2.00 -4.13
N GLY A 81 8.13 -0.79 -3.97
CA GLY A 81 6.84 -0.33 -4.41
C GLY A 81 6.97 0.52 -5.66
N GLY A 82 6.24 0.13 -6.69
CA GLY A 82 6.08 0.85 -7.94
C GLY A 82 5.24 0.08 -8.96
N LEU A 83 4.83 0.77 -10.01
CA LEU A 83 3.93 0.21 -11.03
C LEU A 83 4.71 -0.40 -12.20
N ASN A 84 5.68 0.34 -12.74
CA ASN A 84 6.47 -0.08 -13.90
C ASN A 84 7.95 0.26 -13.66
N PRO A 85 8.85 -0.75 -13.62
CA PRO A 85 10.26 -0.53 -13.32
C PRO A 85 10.99 0.23 -14.44
N ASP A 86 10.43 0.33 -15.65
CA ASP A 86 11.03 1.06 -16.76
C ASP A 86 10.54 2.52 -16.87
N ALA A 87 9.64 2.97 -15.98
CA ALA A 87 9.06 4.31 -16.09
C ALA A 87 10.07 5.44 -15.83
N TRP A 88 11.23 5.16 -15.22
CA TRP A 88 12.34 6.11 -15.13
C TRP A 88 12.84 6.57 -16.52
N ARG A 89 12.64 5.75 -17.56
CA ARG A 89 12.98 6.11 -18.95
C ARG A 89 12.03 7.15 -19.55
N THR A 90 10.87 7.38 -18.92
CA THR A 90 9.88 8.37 -19.35
C THR A 90 9.44 9.25 -18.17
N PRO A 91 10.35 10.07 -17.59
CA PRO A 91 10.15 10.71 -16.29
C PRO A 91 8.84 11.50 -16.14
N TRP A 92 8.34 12.13 -17.21
CA TRP A 92 7.08 12.88 -17.20
C TRP A 92 5.87 12.01 -16.83
N VAL A 93 5.92 10.69 -17.05
CA VAL A 93 4.83 9.78 -16.68
C VAL A 93 4.72 9.66 -15.15
N LEU A 94 5.85 9.70 -14.43
CA LEU A 94 5.91 9.57 -12.97
C LEU A 94 5.31 10.77 -12.25
N GLU A 95 5.26 11.92 -12.93
CA GLU A 95 4.60 13.13 -12.46
C GLU A 95 3.12 13.22 -12.89
N SER A 96 2.64 12.29 -13.71
CA SER A 96 1.24 12.31 -14.16
C SER A 96 0.30 11.77 -13.10
N PHE A 97 -0.85 12.41 -12.95
CA PHE A 97 -1.89 11.94 -12.03
C PHE A 97 -2.42 10.56 -12.43
N TRP A 98 -2.50 10.28 -13.74
CA TRP A 98 -2.92 8.97 -14.26
C TRP A 98 -2.02 7.84 -13.76
N TYR A 99 -0.70 8.00 -13.84
CA TYR A 99 0.24 6.98 -13.39
C TYR A 99 0.11 6.73 -11.88
N ALA A 100 0.01 7.82 -11.11
CA ALA A 100 -0.18 7.76 -9.67
C ALA A 100 -1.48 7.02 -9.29
N LEU A 101 -2.57 7.26 -10.03
CA LEU A 101 -3.84 6.57 -9.84
C LEU A 101 -3.74 5.07 -10.18
N ARG A 102 -3.09 4.71 -11.29
CA ARG A 102 -2.83 3.31 -11.68
C ARG A 102 -2.00 2.56 -10.64
N GLN A 103 -0.99 3.23 -10.05
CA GLN A 103 -0.22 2.66 -8.95
C GLN A 103 -1.11 2.37 -7.73
N MET A 104 -2.04 3.28 -7.40
CA MET A 104 -2.98 3.05 -6.29
C MET A 104 -3.98 1.94 -6.57
N GLU A 105 -4.39 1.72 -7.83
CA GLU A 105 -5.23 0.58 -8.19
C GLU A 105 -4.49 -0.74 -7.91
N LEU A 106 -3.24 -0.85 -8.38
CA LEU A 106 -2.38 -2.00 -8.10
C LEU A 106 -2.23 -2.21 -6.59
N TYR A 107 -2.00 -1.14 -5.83
CA TYR A 107 -1.78 -1.24 -4.38
C TYR A 107 -3.03 -1.68 -3.64
N GLN A 108 -4.21 -1.17 -4.00
CA GLN A 108 -5.48 -1.59 -3.41
C GLN A 108 -5.70 -3.10 -3.62
N ASP A 109 -5.47 -3.60 -4.85
CA ASP A 109 -5.64 -5.01 -5.18
C ASP A 109 -4.60 -5.88 -4.44
N MET A 110 -3.32 -5.50 -4.51
CA MET A 110 -2.21 -6.15 -3.81
C MET A 110 -2.45 -6.22 -2.29
N ILE A 111 -2.87 -5.12 -1.65
CA ILE A 111 -3.14 -5.07 -0.21
C ILE A 111 -4.30 -6.01 0.15
N ARG A 112 -5.38 -6.00 -0.63
CA ARG A 112 -6.56 -6.84 -0.41
C ARG A 112 -6.22 -8.33 -0.49
N LEU A 113 -5.40 -8.72 -1.45
CA LEU A 113 -5.10 -10.11 -1.78
C LEU A 113 -3.95 -10.68 -0.96
N SER A 114 -2.83 -9.96 -0.91
CA SER A 114 -1.61 -10.44 -0.23
C SER A 114 -1.51 -10.03 1.24
N ALA A 115 -2.21 -8.96 1.66
CA ALA A 115 -2.21 -8.42 3.02
C ALA A 115 -0.80 -8.14 3.60
N PRO A 116 0.07 -7.37 2.89
CA PRO A 116 1.40 -7.06 3.38
C PRO A 116 1.31 -6.13 4.60
N CYS A 117 2.27 -6.24 5.51
CA CYS A 117 2.35 -5.40 6.71
C CYS A 117 3.06 -4.05 6.47
N SER A 118 3.68 -3.87 5.30
CA SER A 118 4.34 -2.65 4.87
C SER A 118 4.53 -2.63 3.35
N ILE A 119 4.59 -1.43 2.78
CA ILE A 119 5.05 -1.16 1.42
C ILE A 119 6.16 -0.12 1.52
N LEU A 120 7.32 -0.42 0.94
CA LEU A 120 8.46 0.50 0.82
C LEU A 120 8.54 0.94 -0.64
N GLU A 121 8.36 2.23 -0.91
CA GLU A 121 8.53 2.76 -2.26
C GLU A 121 9.99 2.68 -2.69
N TRP A 122 10.21 2.48 -4.00
CA TRP A 122 11.55 2.36 -4.58
C TRP A 122 12.45 3.56 -4.27
N GLU A 123 12.11 4.75 -4.78
CA GLU A 123 12.93 5.94 -4.60
C GLU A 123 12.14 7.14 -4.08
N LEU A 124 12.79 7.92 -3.22
CA LEU A 124 12.25 9.19 -2.75
C LEU A 124 12.45 10.32 -3.79
N SER A 125 13.65 10.47 -4.34
CA SER A 125 14.01 11.65 -5.15
C SER A 125 15.01 11.38 -6.30
N GLY A 126 15.19 10.13 -6.73
CA GLY A 126 16.08 9.76 -7.83
C GLY A 126 15.41 9.81 -9.20
N ASP A 127 15.62 8.79 -10.03
CA ASP A 127 15.02 8.66 -11.37
C ASP A 127 13.60 8.07 -11.35
N TYR A 128 13.17 7.56 -10.19
CA TYR A 128 11.80 7.11 -9.93
C TYR A 128 11.13 7.88 -8.76
N PRO A 129 11.11 9.23 -8.78
CA PRO A 129 10.91 10.03 -7.57
C PRO A 129 9.46 10.03 -7.06
N LEU A 130 9.31 10.12 -5.74
CA LEU A 130 8.11 10.61 -5.07
C LEU A 130 8.13 12.14 -4.90
N GLY A 131 9.32 12.73 -4.77
CA GLY A 131 9.55 14.16 -4.71
C GLY A 131 10.55 14.58 -5.77
N VAL A 132 10.17 15.54 -6.60
CA VAL A 132 11.01 16.02 -7.71
C VAL A 132 11.73 17.29 -7.27
N ILE A 133 13.03 17.32 -7.53
CA ILE A 133 13.85 18.50 -7.27
C ILE A 133 13.51 19.59 -8.31
N ARG A 134 13.11 20.76 -7.84
CA ARG A 134 12.72 21.92 -8.65
C ARG A 134 13.57 23.13 -8.27
N LYS A 135 14.01 23.88 -9.28
CA LYS A 135 14.69 25.16 -9.08
C LYS A 135 13.67 26.29 -9.15
N ALA A 136 13.64 27.13 -8.13
CA ALA A 136 12.81 28.31 -8.08
C ALA A 136 13.44 29.47 -8.88
N PRO A 137 12.66 30.51 -9.25
CA PRO A 137 13.18 31.67 -9.98
C PRO A 137 14.31 32.42 -9.27
N ASP A 138 14.33 32.40 -7.93
CA ASP A 138 15.36 33.01 -7.09
C ASP A 138 16.67 32.19 -7.02
N GLY A 139 16.74 31.07 -7.75
CA GLY A 139 17.89 30.17 -7.80
C GLY A 139 17.91 29.12 -6.70
N SER A 140 17.00 29.16 -5.72
CA SER A 140 16.88 28.14 -4.69
C SER A 140 16.35 26.82 -5.26
N THR A 141 16.57 25.73 -4.54
CA THR A 141 16.12 24.39 -4.94
C THR A 141 15.22 23.82 -3.85
N ALA A 142 14.05 23.30 -4.24
CA ALA A 142 13.09 22.68 -3.34
C ALA A 142 12.62 21.33 -3.87
N VAL A 143 12.21 20.44 -2.96
CA VAL A 143 11.57 19.18 -3.33
C VAL A 143 10.07 19.43 -3.47
N ALA A 144 9.54 19.29 -4.68
CA ALA A 144 8.12 19.34 -4.96
C ALA A 144 7.52 17.92 -4.89
N PRO A 145 6.51 17.67 -4.06
CA PRO A 145 5.85 16.36 -4.00
C PRO A 145 5.12 16.05 -5.31
N THR A 146 5.16 14.79 -5.73
CA THR A 146 4.37 14.29 -6.88
C THR A 146 2.95 13.89 -6.45
N TYR A 147 2.06 13.64 -7.42
CA TYR A 147 0.76 13.03 -7.11
C TYR A 147 0.88 11.67 -6.41
N ARG A 148 1.92 10.87 -6.75
CA ARG A 148 2.21 9.61 -6.06
C ARG A 148 2.42 9.84 -4.57
N PHE A 149 3.22 10.86 -4.22
CA PHE A 149 3.45 11.24 -2.83
C PHE A 149 2.14 11.58 -2.10
N HIS A 150 1.28 12.42 -2.69
CA HIS A 150 0.01 12.80 -2.07
C HIS A 150 -0.93 11.61 -1.87
N LEU A 151 -1.03 10.70 -2.85
CA LEU A 151 -1.82 9.48 -2.72
C LEU A 151 -1.26 8.55 -1.63
N LEU A 152 0.05 8.39 -1.55
CA LEU A 152 0.70 7.58 -0.51
C LEU A 152 0.52 8.15 0.91
N ARG A 153 0.36 9.47 1.07
CA ARG A 153 0.04 10.08 2.37
C ARG A 153 -1.25 9.54 2.96
N HIS A 154 -2.22 9.10 2.14
CA HIS A 154 -3.41 8.45 2.66
C HIS A 154 -3.05 7.23 3.50
N TYR A 155 -2.14 6.38 3.02
CA TYR A 155 -1.67 5.21 3.78
C TYR A 155 -0.71 5.63 4.90
N ALA A 156 0.32 6.44 4.59
CA ALA A 156 1.39 6.74 5.54
C ALA A 156 0.92 7.55 6.76
N ASN A 157 0.03 8.51 6.55
CA ASN A 157 -0.37 9.45 7.60
C ASN A 157 -1.71 9.08 8.25
N LEU A 158 -2.64 8.49 7.50
CA LEU A 158 -4.00 8.27 7.99
C LEU A 158 -4.24 6.83 8.48
N THR A 159 -3.39 5.86 8.14
CA THR A 159 -3.48 4.49 8.65
C THR A 159 -2.60 4.28 9.89
N PRO A 160 -3.18 3.99 11.07
CA PRO A 160 -2.39 3.72 12.26
C PRO A 160 -1.45 2.52 12.08
N LYS A 161 -0.20 2.67 12.52
CA LYS A 161 0.77 1.56 12.58
C LYS A 161 0.20 0.37 13.35
N GLY A 162 0.34 -0.83 12.79
CA GLY A 162 -0.15 -2.07 13.40
C GLY A 162 -1.67 -2.28 13.24
N SER A 163 -2.34 -1.53 12.37
CA SER A 163 -3.71 -1.81 12.00
C SER A 163 -3.83 -3.17 11.32
N ARG A 164 -4.93 -3.86 11.57
CA ARG A 164 -5.30 -5.08 10.84
C ARG A 164 -6.03 -4.70 9.57
N ILE A 165 -5.63 -5.30 8.45
CA ILE A 165 -6.38 -5.18 7.19
C ILE A 165 -7.70 -5.95 7.33
N ALA A 166 -8.80 -5.30 6.96
CA ALA A 166 -10.14 -5.87 6.97
C ALA A 166 -10.64 -6.12 5.56
N THR A 167 -11.51 -7.13 5.41
CA THR A 167 -12.21 -7.38 4.16
C THR A 167 -13.08 -6.18 3.82
N CYS A 168 -12.88 -5.66 2.62
CA CYS A 168 -13.68 -4.60 2.02
C CYS A 168 -14.00 -5.02 0.58
N LYS A 169 -15.21 -4.72 0.12
CA LYS A 169 -15.67 -5.03 -1.24
C LYS A 169 -16.39 -3.81 -1.79
N SER A 170 -16.22 -3.58 -3.09
CA SER A 170 -17.06 -2.66 -3.85
C SER A 170 -17.93 -3.47 -4.80
N ASP A 171 -19.11 -2.96 -5.09
CA ASP A 171 -20.02 -3.45 -6.12
C ASP A 171 -19.72 -2.84 -7.51
N ARG A 172 -18.73 -1.93 -7.61
CA ARG A 172 -18.30 -1.30 -8.87
C ARG A 172 -16.83 -1.58 -9.15
N SER A 173 -16.53 -2.01 -10.38
CA SER A 173 -15.15 -2.31 -10.82
C SER A 173 -14.23 -1.08 -10.87
N THR A 174 -14.79 0.13 -11.04
CA THR A 174 -14.04 1.40 -11.04
C THR A 174 -13.80 1.95 -9.64
N VAL A 175 -14.30 1.29 -8.60
CA VAL A 175 -14.13 1.72 -7.21
C VAL A 175 -13.44 0.60 -6.43
N ARG A 176 -12.26 0.88 -5.88
CA ARG A 176 -11.51 -0.05 -5.02
C ARG A 176 -11.48 0.48 -3.61
N ALA A 177 -11.48 -0.43 -2.63
CA ALA A 177 -11.40 -0.03 -1.25
C ALA A 177 -10.59 -1.00 -0.39
N THR A 178 -9.81 -0.44 0.52
CA THR A 178 -9.06 -1.15 1.56
C THR A 178 -9.42 -0.54 2.91
N ALA A 179 -9.55 -1.39 3.92
CA ALA A 179 -9.95 -0.97 5.27
C ALA A 179 -8.94 -1.44 6.32
N PHE A 180 -8.63 -0.58 7.27
CA PHE A 180 -7.64 -0.79 8.31
C PHE A 180 -8.25 -0.52 9.68
N LEU A 181 -8.09 -1.47 10.60
CA LEU A 181 -8.76 -1.46 11.90
C LEU A 181 -7.74 -1.52 13.04
N LYS A 182 -7.90 -0.65 14.04
CA LYS A 182 -7.10 -0.65 15.26
C LYS A 182 -7.92 -0.15 16.45
N GLY A 183 -8.26 -1.05 17.38
CA GLY A 183 -9.16 -0.70 18.48
C GLY A 183 -10.49 -0.14 17.95
N ASN A 184 -10.86 1.06 18.37
CA ASN A 184 -12.05 1.78 17.89
C ASN A 184 -11.81 2.61 16.62
N THR A 185 -10.58 2.61 16.09
CA THR A 185 -10.25 3.34 14.85
C THR A 185 -10.52 2.48 13.62
N CYS A 186 -11.26 3.06 12.68
CA CYS A 186 -11.51 2.50 11.35
C CYS A 186 -11.03 3.50 10.30
N VAL A 187 -10.18 3.05 9.39
CA VAL A 187 -9.71 3.81 8.23
C VAL A 187 -10.12 3.07 6.97
N ILE A 188 -10.69 3.78 6.00
CA ILE A 188 -11.11 3.22 4.73
C ILE A 188 -10.55 4.11 3.63
N HIS A 189 -9.75 3.52 2.76
CA HIS A 189 -9.19 4.18 1.58
C HIS A 189 -10.01 3.76 0.37
N VAL A 190 -10.77 4.68 -0.21
CA VAL A 190 -11.62 4.44 -1.39
C VAL A 190 -10.99 5.12 -2.60
N LEU A 191 -10.61 4.34 -3.60
CA LEU A 191 -10.08 4.83 -4.88
C LEU A 191 -11.18 4.75 -5.92
N ASN A 192 -11.56 5.88 -6.52
CA ASN A 192 -12.46 5.95 -7.66
C ASN A 192 -11.65 6.27 -8.92
N SER A 193 -11.52 5.32 -9.84
CA SER A 193 -10.84 5.56 -11.13
C SER A 193 -11.79 5.97 -12.26
N GLY A 194 -13.10 6.01 -11.99
CA GLY A 194 -14.13 6.40 -12.95
C GLY A 194 -14.58 7.86 -12.81
N ALA A 195 -15.78 8.12 -13.33
CA ALA A 195 -16.49 9.39 -13.15
C ALA A 195 -16.92 9.61 -11.69
N SER A 196 -17.31 10.84 -11.36
CA SER A 196 -17.82 11.16 -10.02
C SER A 196 -19.07 10.33 -9.73
N CYS A 197 -19.21 9.87 -8.48
CA CYS A 197 -20.38 9.12 -8.07
C CYS A 197 -20.64 9.24 -6.57
N MET A 198 -21.86 8.92 -6.17
CA MET A 198 -22.20 8.72 -4.77
C MET A 198 -21.95 7.26 -4.39
N ALA A 199 -21.32 7.04 -3.24
CA ALA A 199 -21.12 5.72 -2.65
C ALA A 199 -21.75 5.64 -1.25
N VAL A 200 -22.15 4.42 -0.86
CA VAL A 200 -22.65 4.12 0.48
C VAL A 200 -21.72 3.10 1.11
N VAL A 201 -21.04 3.50 2.18
CA VAL A 201 -20.19 2.62 2.97
C VAL A 201 -21.03 2.00 4.08
N THR A 202 -21.03 0.68 4.17
CA THR A 202 -21.79 -0.09 5.17
C THR A 202 -20.84 -0.81 6.15
N GLY A 203 -21.40 -1.42 7.21
CA GLY A 203 -20.60 -2.18 8.19
C GLY A 203 -19.91 -1.32 9.26
N LEU A 204 -20.32 -0.07 9.44
CA LEU A 204 -19.67 0.90 10.33
C LEU A 204 -20.35 1.04 11.70
N LYS A 205 -21.37 0.24 12.02
CA LYS A 205 -22.21 0.38 13.23
C LYS A 205 -21.40 0.35 14.54
N ARG A 206 -20.30 -0.43 14.58
CA ARG A 206 -19.44 -0.60 15.76
C ARG A 206 -18.48 0.56 16.02
N TYR A 207 -18.38 1.53 15.11
CA TYR A 207 -17.48 2.67 15.23
C TYR A 207 -18.24 3.94 15.59
N GLY A 208 -17.49 4.94 16.06
CA GLY A 208 -18.01 6.27 16.36
C GLY A 208 -18.80 6.87 15.20
N PRO A 209 -19.75 7.77 15.46
CA PRO A 209 -20.64 8.29 14.44
C PRO A 209 -19.96 9.26 13.46
N ARG A 210 -18.79 9.82 13.81
CA ARG A 210 -18.10 10.83 13.01
C ARG A 210 -16.89 10.25 12.28
N PHE A 211 -16.75 10.62 11.01
CA PHE A 211 -15.64 10.23 10.15
C PHE A 211 -15.06 11.47 9.46
N ALA A 212 -13.78 11.75 9.67
CA ALA A 212 -13.08 12.77 8.90
C ALA A 212 -12.80 12.24 7.48
N ALA A 213 -13.05 13.07 6.47
CA ALA A 213 -12.82 12.75 5.07
C ALA A 213 -11.60 13.50 4.53
N PHE A 214 -10.71 12.79 3.83
CA PHE A 214 -9.53 13.35 3.16
C PHE A 214 -9.54 12.97 1.69
N VAL A 215 -9.24 13.90 0.79
CA VAL A 215 -9.33 13.66 -0.66
C VAL A 215 -8.03 14.06 -1.37
N THR A 216 -7.60 13.20 -2.29
CA THR A 216 -6.60 13.52 -3.32
C THR A 216 -7.24 13.33 -4.70
N SER A 217 -7.10 14.33 -5.55
CA SER A 217 -7.48 14.34 -6.98
C SER A 217 -6.37 15.05 -7.76
N GLN A 218 -6.60 15.36 -9.03
CA GLN A 218 -5.64 16.18 -9.78
C GLN A 218 -5.53 17.61 -9.22
N GLU A 219 -6.54 18.09 -8.49
CA GLU A 219 -6.65 19.43 -7.91
C GLU A 219 -6.52 19.45 -6.38
N SER A 220 -6.31 18.31 -5.73
CA SER A 220 -6.26 18.22 -4.26
C SER A 220 -5.18 17.26 -3.75
N ALA A 221 -4.62 17.56 -2.59
CA ALA A 221 -3.31 17.06 -2.18
C ALA A 221 -3.32 16.35 -0.80
N CYS A 222 -4.33 15.50 -0.58
CA CYS A 222 -4.71 14.89 0.70
C CYS A 222 -5.37 15.90 1.64
N ASP A 223 -6.34 16.64 1.12
CA ASP A 223 -7.00 17.75 1.81
C ASP A 223 -8.15 17.25 2.69
N HIS A 224 -8.27 17.76 3.92
CA HIS A 224 -9.42 17.50 4.78
C HIS A 224 -10.67 18.18 4.19
N ARG A 225 -11.73 17.40 3.98
CA ARG A 225 -13.02 17.84 3.42
C ARG A 225 -14.11 17.96 4.47
N GLY A 226 -13.73 17.99 5.75
CA GLY A 226 -14.64 18.03 6.88
C GLY A 226 -15.02 16.65 7.42
N ASP A 227 -15.96 16.66 8.35
CA ASP A 227 -16.42 15.47 9.06
C ASP A 227 -17.81 15.06 8.58
N LEU A 228 -17.97 13.77 8.35
CA LEU A 228 -19.22 13.13 7.93
C LEU A 228 -19.84 12.38 9.10
N VAL A 229 -21.17 12.34 9.14
CA VAL A 229 -21.92 11.63 10.19
C VAL A 229 -22.58 10.39 9.61
N ARG A 230 -22.26 9.25 10.21
CA ARG A 230 -22.85 7.94 9.88
C ARG A 230 -24.30 7.89 10.35
N GLY A 231 -25.21 7.40 9.50
CA GLY A 231 -26.60 7.10 9.86
C GLY A 231 -26.70 6.05 10.97
N ARG A 232 -27.77 6.06 11.77
CA ARG A 232 -27.97 5.14 12.92
C ARG A 232 -27.93 3.65 12.54
N ASP A 233 -28.25 3.34 11.29
CA ASP A 233 -28.17 2.03 10.66
C ASP A 233 -26.73 1.54 10.43
N GLY A 234 -25.73 2.40 10.62
CA GLY A 234 -24.33 2.08 10.40
C GLY A 234 -23.84 2.36 8.98
N THR A 235 -24.55 3.19 8.21
CA THR A 235 -24.18 3.57 6.84
C THR A 235 -23.63 4.99 6.74
N LEU A 236 -22.71 5.22 5.81
CA LEU A 236 -22.14 6.53 5.53
C LEU A 236 -22.22 6.81 4.03
N ARG A 237 -22.91 7.88 3.64
CA ARG A 237 -22.99 8.31 2.24
C ARG A 237 -21.86 9.28 1.96
N ILE A 238 -21.13 9.06 0.88
CA ILE A 238 -19.97 9.86 0.50
C ILE A 238 -20.05 10.20 -0.99
N GLU A 239 -19.62 11.41 -1.34
CA GLU A 239 -19.30 11.73 -2.73
C GLU A 239 -17.88 11.28 -3.02
N LEU A 240 -17.70 10.58 -4.14
CA LEU A 240 -16.40 10.20 -4.68
C LEU A 240 -16.15 11.03 -5.94
N PRO A 241 -15.24 12.03 -5.89
CA PRO A 241 -14.85 12.76 -7.08
C PRO A 241 -14.30 11.84 -8.17
N ALA A 242 -14.40 12.26 -9.43
CA ALA A 242 -13.84 11.50 -10.55
C ALA A 242 -12.33 11.36 -10.37
N ARG A 243 -11.77 10.17 -10.67
CA ARG A 243 -10.33 9.90 -10.64
C ARG A 243 -9.69 10.43 -9.35
N SER A 244 -10.07 9.87 -8.20
CA SER A 244 -9.66 10.38 -6.89
C SER A 244 -9.46 9.26 -5.87
N MET A 245 -8.81 9.60 -4.77
CA MET A 245 -8.74 8.79 -3.57
C MET A 245 -9.35 9.54 -2.40
N THR A 246 -10.34 8.93 -1.76
CA THR A 246 -11.00 9.44 -0.56
C THR A 246 -10.68 8.53 0.62
N THR A 247 -10.11 9.07 1.69
CA THR A 247 -9.95 8.36 2.97
C THR A 247 -11.00 8.80 3.95
N LEU A 248 -11.65 7.83 4.60
CA LEU A 248 -12.51 8.03 5.75
C LEU A 248 -11.79 7.49 6.97
N THR A 249 -11.66 8.28 8.03
CA THR A 249 -11.11 7.82 9.30
C THR A 249 -12.03 8.24 10.44
N THR A 250 -12.24 7.37 11.42
CA THR A 250 -12.99 7.74 12.63
C THR A 250 -12.40 9.02 13.23
N ALA A 251 -13.21 10.06 13.37
CA ALA A 251 -12.78 11.29 14.01
C ALA A 251 -12.47 11.03 15.49
N LYS A 252 -11.52 11.78 16.04
CA LYS A 252 -11.22 11.76 17.48
C LYS A 252 -12.34 12.42 18.26
#